data_AF-A0A815Z9K7-F1
#
_entry.id   AF-A0A815Z9K7-F1
#
_cell.length_a   1.000
_cell.length_b   1.000
_cell.length_c   1.000
_cell.angle_alpha   90.00
_cell.angle_beta   90.00
_cell.angle_gamma   90.00
#
_symmetry.space_group_name_H-M   'P 1'
#
loop_
_entity.id
_entity.type
_entity.pdbx_description
1 polymer ?
#
loop_
_entity_poly.entity_id
_entity_poly.type
_entity_poly.pdbx_seq_one_letter_code
_entity_poly.pdbx_strand_id
1 'polypeptide(L)'
;MSVYNHRPSTVNLNQLVTSIPIRRKAADQVEREKFEWSQWQSASKAINTVESPAKEKHVRNLILGTFRLEGARLFWSMMTRLQLESHPIICWKFCYVMHRVLRDGHKHVVHDSVQLAPYFEQLGKFWSPFSEAPLRGGSQLSALRQSYGMMTYRYCRLMVSKLTFHERNPTFAGNLSIGEHNDIRRIFNDNLDAYFQLCIELLDYMEEILGLVEVVFTSLDQSRANSMTTAGQCRLHPLILCIQDSSVLYDYIVKVLFKLHDNLPGETLQGHRQRLIEQFRRLKRFYEQSSTLQYFRDLIKIPILPDNPPNFKLKDDIKNYQAPIAIVHTPPPEPTQVIDDILIDTSDDTQSTASFAMNDDWPPNGHAPDRSKEIVDLEQRLLKCDLMLRENRSETDELHRLIATKDTELTSERNHRLQLEEQIRQQLDNQRRVEEMHALEKKSNSDEKFNKLLEAYNKLREEHIVVLRREGEIKKQLANFHQEHAQLKEAHKKLGEEFHRMKTEYEQLKEHNHEELNGEIVQLRQTNDQIFFEMNTLRSQRELFEKEIEEQNVRLNENENQRQVKSMLNIHGTHDHSHI
;
A
#
# COMPACT_ATOMS: atom_id res chain seq x y z
N MET A 1 -32.51 -76.27 -32.84
CA MET A 1 -32.42 -77.02 -31.56
C MET A 1 -31.82 -76.12 -30.49
N SER A 2 -31.96 -76.49 -29.21
CA SER A 2 -31.39 -75.84 -28.01
C SER A 2 -29.99 -75.22 -28.22
N VAL A 3 -29.63 -74.02 -27.73
CA VAL A 3 -29.93 -73.29 -26.48
C VAL A 3 -29.29 -73.91 -25.23
N TYR A 4 -28.16 -73.38 -24.75
CA TYR A 4 -28.09 -72.63 -23.48
C TYR A 4 -26.72 -72.00 -23.15
N ASN A 5 -26.80 -70.81 -22.54
CA ASN A 5 -25.80 -69.94 -21.89
C ASN A 5 -24.50 -70.54 -21.33
N HIS A 6 -23.45 -69.70 -21.30
CA HIS A 6 -22.87 -69.20 -20.04
C HIS A 6 -22.37 -67.73 -20.17
N ARG A 7 -22.08 -67.07 -19.04
CA ARG A 7 -21.95 -65.59 -18.92
C ARG A 7 -20.58 -65.04 -19.34
N PRO A 8 -20.49 -63.77 -19.80
CA PRO A 8 -19.23 -63.03 -19.88
C PRO A 8 -18.71 -62.63 -18.49
N SER A 9 -17.40 -62.61 -18.32
CA SER A 9 -16.73 -62.26 -17.06
C SER A 9 -16.81 -60.77 -16.76
N THR A 10 -17.17 -60.41 -15.52
CA THR A 10 -17.14 -59.03 -15.03
C THR A 10 -15.70 -58.56 -14.81
N VAL A 11 -15.16 -57.77 -15.74
CA VAL A 11 -13.89 -57.05 -15.53
C VAL A 11 -14.11 -56.02 -14.42
N ASN A 12 -13.38 -56.15 -13.31
CA ASN A 12 -13.55 -55.31 -12.13
C ASN A 12 -12.74 -54.00 -12.30
N LEU A 13 -13.44 -52.90 -12.57
CA LEU A 13 -12.87 -51.58 -12.89
C LEU A 13 -12.05 -50.93 -11.76
N ASN A 14 -11.98 -51.53 -10.57
CA ASN A 14 -11.32 -50.97 -9.39
C ASN A 14 -9.79 -51.22 -9.31
N GLN A 15 -9.15 -51.88 -10.29
CA GLN A 15 -7.72 -52.21 -10.25
C GLN A 15 -6.77 -51.21 -10.96
N LEU A 16 -7.20 -49.97 -11.18
CA LEU A 16 -6.38 -48.91 -11.81
C LEU A 16 -6.16 -47.65 -10.95
N VAL A 17 -6.52 -47.68 -9.66
CA VAL A 17 -6.42 -46.52 -8.74
C VAL A 17 -5.75 -46.89 -7.40
N THR A 18 -4.62 -47.59 -7.44
CA THR A 18 -3.81 -47.88 -6.22
C THR A 18 -2.33 -47.63 -6.47
N SER A 19 -1.75 -46.74 -5.64
CA SER A 19 -0.32 -46.35 -5.53
C SER A 19 0.20 -45.11 -6.27
N ILE A 20 -0.48 -43.95 -6.14
CA ILE A 20 0.26 -42.67 -6.11
C ILE A 20 1.14 -42.71 -4.83
N PRO A 21 2.47 -42.68 -4.91
CA PRO A 21 3.32 -42.95 -3.76
C PRO A 21 3.22 -41.81 -2.74
N ILE A 22 3.05 -42.18 -1.46
CA ILE A 22 2.92 -41.24 -0.32
C ILE A 22 4.10 -40.24 -0.27
N ARG A 23 5.30 -40.70 -0.66
CA ARG A 23 6.52 -39.88 -0.76
C ARG A 23 6.43 -38.71 -1.75
N ARG A 24 5.61 -38.82 -2.82
CA ARG A 24 5.33 -37.69 -3.73
C ARG A 24 4.43 -36.66 -3.04
N LYS A 25 3.28 -37.08 -2.49
CA LYS A 25 2.37 -36.19 -1.75
C LYS A 25 3.08 -35.42 -0.63
N ALA A 26 4.00 -36.06 0.09
CA ALA A 26 4.82 -35.40 1.10
C ALA A 26 5.82 -34.37 0.51
N ALA A 27 6.44 -34.67 -0.62
CA ALA A 27 7.31 -33.72 -1.33
C ALA A 27 6.51 -32.53 -1.90
N ASP A 28 5.36 -32.80 -2.52
CA ASP A 28 4.45 -31.78 -3.06
C ASP A 28 3.97 -30.83 -1.95
N GLN A 29 3.66 -31.37 -0.77
CA GLN A 29 3.30 -30.59 0.42
C GLN A 29 4.48 -29.75 0.94
N VAL A 30 5.68 -30.32 1.06
CA VAL A 30 6.88 -29.58 1.51
C VAL A 30 7.26 -28.47 0.52
N GLU A 31 7.12 -28.68 -0.79
CA GLU A 31 7.37 -27.62 -1.78
C GLU A 31 6.32 -26.50 -1.67
N ARG A 32 5.06 -26.88 -1.45
CA ARG A 32 3.98 -25.92 -1.19
C ARG A 32 4.23 -25.10 0.07
N GLU A 33 4.58 -25.72 1.20
CA GLU A 33 4.88 -25.02 2.46
C GLU A 33 6.09 -24.07 2.32
N LYS A 34 7.15 -24.50 1.62
CA LYS A 34 8.29 -23.63 1.25
C LYS A 34 7.85 -22.43 0.40
N PHE A 35 6.95 -22.64 -0.56
CA PHE A 35 6.42 -21.57 -1.39
C PHE A 35 5.52 -20.60 -0.59
N GLU A 36 4.60 -21.10 0.23
CA GLU A 36 3.74 -20.27 1.10
C GLU A 36 4.59 -19.43 2.08
N TRP A 37 5.68 -19.99 2.62
CA TRP A 37 6.65 -19.24 3.45
C TRP A 37 7.46 -18.20 2.67
N SER A 38 7.88 -18.49 1.43
CA SER A 38 8.57 -17.55 0.54
C SER A 38 7.68 -16.36 0.13
N GLN A 39 6.39 -16.64 -0.08
CA GLN A 39 5.35 -15.63 -0.28
C GLN A 39 5.17 -14.77 0.98
N TRP A 40 5.10 -15.38 2.18
CA TRP A 40 5.02 -14.66 3.45
C TRP A 40 6.23 -13.75 3.70
N GLN A 41 7.45 -14.24 3.42
CA GLN A 41 8.65 -13.40 3.48
C GLN A 41 8.57 -12.19 2.52
N SER A 42 8.03 -12.38 1.31
CA SER A 42 7.85 -11.30 0.35
C SER A 42 6.81 -10.29 0.87
N ALA A 43 5.72 -10.78 1.49
CA ALA A 43 4.84 -10.08 2.42
C ALA A 43 5.58 -9.11 3.36
N SER A 44 6.27 -9.64 4.37
CA SER A 44 6.90 -8.82 5.43
C SER A 44 8.04 -7.92 4.90
N LYS A 45 8.70 -8.29 3.80
CA LYS A 45 9.78 -7.50 3.18
C LYS A 45 9.25 -6.37 2.28
N ALA A 46 8.03 -6.49 1.74
CA ALA A 46 7.34 -5.42 1.03
C ALA A 46 6.57 -4.50 1.99
N ILE A 47 5.79 -5.07 2.91
CA ILE A 47 4.90 -4.36 3.84
C ILE A 47 5.53 -4.36 5.24
N ASN A 48 6.10 -3.22 5.64
CA ASN A 48 6.80 -3.02 6.91
C ASN A 48 6.74 -1.56 7.37
N THR A 49 7.25 -1.28 8.57
CA THR A 49 7.21 0.02 9.25
C THR A 49 8.17 1.08 8.69
N VAL A 50 9.14 0.71 7.83
CA VAL A 50 10.20 1.62 7.35
C VAL A 50 9.64 2.63 6.35
N GLU A 51 9.89 3.93 6.53
CA GLU A 51 9.43 4.99 5.60
C GLU A 51 10.31 5.03 4.33
N SER A 52 10.04 4.10 3.43
CA SER A 52 10.68 3.91 2.12
C SER A 52 9.72 3.16 1.16
N PRO A 53 9.86 3.29 -0.16
CA PRO A 53 9.06 2.53 -1.13
C PRO A 53 9.04 1.01 -0.86
N ALA A 54 7.96 0.34 -1.24
CA ALA A 54 7.91 -1.12 -1.23
C ALA A 54 8.94 -1.66 -2.25
N LYS A 55 9.75 -2.65 -1.84
CA LYS A 55 10.83 -3.16 -2.70
C LYS A 55 10.26 -3.99 -3.84
N GLU A 56 10.34 -3.48 -5.07
CA GLU A 56 9.66 -4.05 -6.24
C GLU A 56 9.91 -5.56 -6.44
N LYS A 57 11.11 -6.08 -6.14
CA LYS A 57 11.37 -7.53 -6.22
C LYS A 57 10.48 -8.39 -5.30
N HIS A 58 10.07 -7.86 -4.15
CA HIS A 58 9.13 -8.56 -3.26
C HIS A 58 7.68 -8.38 -3.72
N VAL A 59 7.32 -7.24 -4.29
CA VAL A 59 5.99 -7.01 -4.88
C VAL A 59 5.79 -7.87 -6.13
N ARG A 60 6.80 -7.96 -7.00
CA ARG A 60 6.87 -8.88 -8.15
C ARG A 60 6.75 -10.35 -7.72
N ASN A 61 7.39 -10.76 -6.64
CA ASN A 61 7.25 -12.13 -6.13
C ASN A 61 5.81 -12.45 -5.68
N LEU A 62 5.09 -11.49 -5.12
CA LEU A 62 3.68 -11.64 -4.73
C LEU A 62 2.77 -11.72 -5.97
N ILE A 63 2.99 -10.84 -6.96
CA ILE A 63 2.32 -10.90 -8.27
C ILE A 63 2.50 -12.28 -8.91
N LEU A 64 3.75 -12.74 -9.07
CA LEU A 64 4.08 -14.07 -9.62
C LEU A 64 3.46 -15.20 -8.79
N GLY A 65 3.30 -15.02 -7.48
CA GLY A 65 2.61 -15.96 -6.62
C GLY A 65 1.13 -16.15 -6.95
N THR A 66 0.45 -15.08 -7.38
CA THR A 66 -0.94 -15.17 -7.85
C THR A 66 -1.08 -15.94 -9.17
N PHE A 67 -0.07 -15.88 -10.05
CA PHE A 67 -0.04 -16.71 -11.26
C PHE A 67 0.23 -18.18 -10.93
N ARG A 68 1.15 -18.49 -10.01
CA ARG A 68 1.44 -19.88 -9.59
C ARG A 68 0.23 -20.59 -8.97
N LEU A 69 -0.70 -19.85 -8.36
CA LEU A 69 -1.91 -20.38 -7.72
C LEU A 69 -3.22 -19.98 -8.42
N GLU A 70 -3.14 -19.42 -9.63
CA GLU A 70 -4.27 -18.95 -10.45
C GLU A 70 -5.29 -18.04 -9.73
N GLY A 71 -4.90 -17.31 -8.67
CA GLY A 71 -5.80 -16.48 -7.87
C GLY A 71 -5.15 -15.82 -6.65
N ALA A 72 -5.95 -15.16 -5.81
CA ALA A 72 -5.48 -14.35 -4.69
C ALA A 72 -5.57 -15.05 -3.31
N ARG A 73 -6.11 -16.28 -3.22
CA ARG A 73 -6.44 -16.93 -1.94
C ARG A 73 -5.26 -17.00 -0.95
N LEU A 74 -4.06 -17.37 -1.39
CA LEU A 74 -2.87 -17.37 -0.53
C LEU A 74 -2.50 -15.95 -0.09
N PHE A 75 -2.49 -14.99 -1.02
CA PHE A 75 -2.24 -13.58 -0.73
C PHE A 75 -3.16 -13.09 0.39
N TRP A 76 -4.47 -13.35 0.29
CA TRP A 76 -5.44 -12.99 1.33
C TRP A 76 -5.20 -13.67 2.67
N SER A 77 -4.88 -14.97 2.68
CA SER A 77 -4.54 -15.71 3.91
C SER A 77 -3.27 -15.21 4.62
N MET A 78 -2.46 -14.38 3.94
CA MET A 78 -1.33 -13.66 4.52
C MET A 78 -1.73 -12.25 4.94
N MET A 79 -2.45 -11.49 4.11
CA MET A 79 -2.83 -10.10 4.41
C MET A 79 -3.66 -9.99 5.69
N THR A 80 -4.55 -10.96 5.97
CA THR A 80 -5.33 -11.03 7.23
C THR A 80 -4.49 -11.24 8.50
N ARG A 81 -3.20 -11.55 8.38
CA ARG A 81 -2.25 -11.66 9.51
C ARG A 81 -1.51 -10.35 9.78
N LEU A 82 -1.68 -9.33 8.93
CA LEU A 82 -1.05 -8.02 9.09
C LEU A 82 -1.93 -7.14 9.98
N GLN A 83 -1.37 -6.61 11.07
CA GLN A 83 -2.04 -5.63 11.93
C GLN A 83 -2.00 -4.25 11.27
N LEU A 84 -2.85 -4.01 10.27
CA LEU A 84 -2.81 -2.79 9.45
C LEU A 84 -3.05 -1.52 10.29
N GLU A 85 -3.87 -1.63 11.33
CA GLU A 85 -4.25 -0.59 12.28
C GLU A 85 -3.09 -0.18 13.20
N SER A 86 -2.09 -1.06 13.39
CA SER A 86 -0.97 -0.87 14.32
C SER A 86 -0.01 0.25 13.89
N HIS A 87 0.20 0.41 12.58
CA HIS A 87 1.19 1.33 12.05
C HIS A 87 0.79 1.89 10.68
N PRO A 88 0.75 3.22 10.50
CA PRO A 88 0.22 3.83 9.27
C PRO A 88 1.01 3.43 8.01
N ILE A 89 2.33 3.32 8.11
CA ILE A 89 3.19 2.91 6.97
C ILE A 89 2.90 1.47 6.53
N ILE A 90 2.48 0.58 7.46
CA ILE A 90 2.08 -0.79 7.10
C ILE A 90 0.79 -0.74 6.26
N CYS A 91 -0.23 0.01 6.71
CA CYS A 91 -1.47 0.16 5.96
C CYS A 91 -1.24 0.83 4.58
N TRP A 92 -0.45 1.90 4.52
CA TRP A 92 -0.09 2.59 3.29
C TRP A 92 0.60 1.67 2.26
N LYS A 93 1.59 0.89 2.71
CA LYS A 93 2.27 -0.10 1.85
C LYS A 93 1.36 -1.27 1.48
N PHE A 94 0.47 -1.70 2.35
CA PHE A 94 -0.54 -2.70 2.03
C PHE A 94 -1.47 -2.23 0.91
N CYS A 95 -2.01 -1.01 0.99
CA CYS A 95 -2.84 -0.43 -0.08
C CYS A 95 -2.07 -0.36 -1.41
N TYR A 96 -0.78 0.02 -1.39
CA TYR A 96 0.06 -0.01 -2.59
C TYR A 96 0.26 -1.43 -3.17
N VAL A 97 0.67 -2.39 -2.33
CA VAL A 97 0.93 -3.77 -2.77
C VAL A 97 -0.35 -4.42 -3.29
N MET A 98 -1.48 -4.18 -2.63
CA MET A 98 -2.80 -4.63 -3.08
C MET A 98 -3.21 -3.98 -4.41
N HIS A 99 -3.03 -2.66 -4.57
CA HIS A 99 -3.31 -1.99 -5.83
C HIS A 99 -2.47 -2.57 -6.98
N ARG A 100 -1.18 -2.82 -6.75
CA ARG A 100 -0.27 -3.48 -7.71
C ARG A 100 -0.71 -4.91 -8.03
N VAL A 101 -1.12 -5.69 -7.02
CA VAL A 101 -1.58 -7.08 -7.17
C VAL A 101 -2.93 -7.17 -7.90
N LEU A 102 -3.86 -6.24 -7.68
CA LEU A 102 -5.05 -6.09 -8.54
C LEU A 102 -4.67 -5.76 -9.98
N ARG A 103 -3.72 -4.83 -10.17
CA ARG A 103 -3.36 -4.30 -11.48
C ARG A 103 -2.69 -5.35 -12.37
N ASP A 104 -1.67 -6.01 -11.84
CA ASP A 104 -0.71 -6.81 -12.61
C ASP A 104 -0.71 -8.31 -12.23
N GLY A 105 -1.59 -8.75 -11.33
CA GLY A 105 -1.76 -10.15 -10.91
C GLY A 105 -2.54 -11.02 -11.90
N HIS A 106 -2.75 -12.30 -11.53
CA HIS A 106 -3.56 -13.22 -12.34
C HIS A 106 -5.00 -12.72 -12.49
N LYS A 107 -5.64 -12.98 -13.64
CA LYS A 107 -7.01 -12.50 -13.98
C LYS A 107 -8.07 -12.74 -12.89
N HIS A 108 -7.98 -13.85 -12.13
CA HIS A 108 -8.93 -14.14 -11.05
C HIS A 108 -8.70 -13.31 -9.77
N VAL A 109 -7.56 -12.63 -9.61
CA VAL A 109 -7.23 -11.85 -8.41
C VAL A 109 -8.26 -10.76 -8.15
N VAL A 110 -8.74 -10.09 -9.19
CA VAL A 110 -9.78 -9.06 -9.08
C VAL A 110 -11.08 -9.68 -8.56
N HIS A 111 -11.54 -10.76 -9.22
CA HIS A 111 -12.75 -11.50 -8.86
C HIS A 111 -12.71 -12.08 -7.43
N ASP A 112 -11.58 -12.68 -7.03
CA ASP A 112 -11.35 -13.18 -5.66
C ASP A 112 -11.44 -12.07 -4.59
N SER A 113 -11.32 -10.80 -5.00
CA SER A 113 -11.13 -9.66 -4.09
C SER A 113 -12.32 -8.69 -4.00
N VAL A 114 -13.32 -8.74 -4.90
CA VAL A 114 -14.45 -7.77 -4.89
C VAL A 114 -15.19 -7.74 -3.54
N GLN A 115 -15.37 -8.92 -2.94
CA GLN A 115 -15.94 -9.15 -1.60
C GLN A 115 -15.23 -8.42 -0.45
N LEU A 116 -14.07 -7.80 -0.68
CA LEU A 116 -13.26 -7.10 0.32
C LEU A 116 -13.46 -5.57 0.31
N ALA A 117 -14.29 -5.02 -0.58
CA ALA A 117 -14.67 -3.62 -0.53
C ALA A 117 -15.21 -3.18 0.87
N PRO A 118 -16.07 -3.96 1.56
CA PRO A 118 -16.51 -3.61 2.93
C PRO A 118 -15.39 -3.60 3.97
N TYR A 119 -14.29 -4.34 3.75
CA TYR A 119 -13.11 -4.31 4.62
C TYR A 119 -12.30 -3.03 4.41
N PHE A 120 -12.09 -2.62 3.15
CA PHE A 120 -11.45 -1.34 2.84
C PHE A 120 -12.27 -0.14 3.34
N GLU A 121 -13.60 -0.19 3.30
CA GLU A 121 -14.44 0.83 3.95
C GLU A 121 -14.16 0.96 5.46
N GLN A 122 -14.11 -0.16 6.18
CA GLN A 122 -13.88 -0.17 7.63
C GLN A 122 -12.47 0.31 7.98
N LEU A 123 -11.46 -0.17 7.25
CA LEU A 123 -10.07 0.25 7.38
C LEU A 123 -9.91 1.76 7.09
N GLY A 124 -10.59 2.28 6.06
CA GLY A 124 -10.64 3.70 5.76
C GLY A 124 -11.29 4.52 6.87
N LYS A 125 -12.44 4.06 7.40
CA LYS A 125 -13.15 4.69 8.53
C LYS A 125 -12.30 4.71 9.81
N PHE A 126 -11.47 3.70 10.06
CA PHE A 126 -10.48 3.70 11.15
C PHE A 126 -9.39 4.76 10.95
N TRP A 127 -8.90 4.98 9.72
CA TRP A 127 -7.82 5.92 9.45
C TRP A 127 -8.26 7.39 9.34
N SER A 128 -9.53 7.67 9.07
CA SER A 128 -10.08 9.03 8.89
C SER A 128 -9.84 9.98 10.09
N PRO A 129 -10.10 9.62 11.36
CA PRO A 129 -10.03 10.56 12.49
C PRO A 129 -8.63 11.10 12.79
N PHE A 130 -7.58 10.38 12.38
CA PHE A 130 -6.20 10.84 12.59
C PHE A 130 -5.84 12.06 11.74
N SER A 131 -6.64 12.39 10.71
CA SER A 131 -6.38 13.52 9.82
C SER A 131 -6.72 14.90 10.43
N GLU A 132 -7.71 14.95 11.33
CA GLU A 132 -8.25 16.19 11.90
C GLU A 132 -7.63 16.56 13.27
N ALA A 133 -6.88 15.64 13.89
CA ALA A 133 -6.31 15.83 15.21
C ALA A 133 -5.21 16.93 15.22
N PRO A 134 -5.31 17.98 16.05
CA PRO A 134 -4.35 19.09 16.03
C PRO A 134 -2.96 18.70 16.55
N LEU A 135 -1.92 19.29 15.95
CA LEU A 135 -0.50 19.09 16.27
C LEU A 135 -0.13 19.63 17.66
N ARG A 136 -0.42 18.89 18.73
CA ARG A 136 0.06 19.17 20.11
C ARG A 136 0.91 18.03 20.66
N GLY A 137 2.24 18.19 20.60
CA GLY A 137 3.20 17.45 21.43
C GLY A 137 3.20 15.91 21.30
N GLY A 138 2.71 15.37 20.18
CA GLY A 138 2.64 13.93 19.95
C GLY A 138 4.01 13.29 19.69
N SER A 139 4.10 11.97 19.91
CA SER A 139 5.28 11.19 19.52
C SER A 139 5.44 11.11 17.99
N GLN A 140 6.59 10.64 17.51
CA GLN A 140 6.83 10.41 16.07
C GLN A 140 5.74 9.54 15.41
N LEU A 141 5.23 8.53 16.13
CA LEU A 141 4.10 7.71 15.67
C LEU A 141 2.81 8.52 15.52
N SER A 142 2.57 9.54 16.36
CA SER A 142 1.41 10.43 16.23
C SER A 142 1.52 11.29 14.96
N ALA A 143 2.70 11.87 14.69
CA ALA A 143 2.94 12.66 13.48
C ALA A 143 2.85 11.80 12.19
N LEU A 144 3.32 10.55 12.25
CA LEU A 144 3.11 9.57 11.18
C LEU A 144 1.64 9.19 11.01
N ARG A 145 0.90 8.93 12.09
CA ARG A 145 -0.55 8.62 12.02
C ARG A 145 -1.36 9.77 11.44
N GLN A 146 -0.99 11.01 11.74
CA GLN A 146 -1.64 12.19 11.15
C GLN A 146 -1.31 12.33 9.65
N SER A 147 -0.03 12.40 9.30
CA SER A 147 0.39 12.63 7.91
C SER A 147 -0.05 11.52 6.95
N TYR A 148 0.02 10.25 7.37
CA TYR A 148 -0.46 9.11 6.58
C TYR A 148 -1.95 8.80 6.76
N GLY A 149 -2.64 9.32 7.77
CA GLY A 149 -4.04 8.99 8.05
C GLY A 149 -4.97 9.35 6.90
N MET A 150 -4.93 10.63 6.47
CA MET A 150 -5.76 11.09 5.34
C MET A 150 -5.36 10.41 4.02
N MET A 151 -4.06 10.23 3.76
CA MET A 151 -3.56 9.50 2.58
C MET A 151 -4.12 8.07 2.56
N THR A 152 -4.04 7.36 3.68
CA THR A 152 -4.49 5.96 3.81
C THR A 152 -6.01 5.85 3.69
N TYR A 153 -6.78 6.76 4.28
CA TYR A 153 -8.24 6.84 4.13
C TYR A 153 -8.64 7.04 2.65
N ARG A 154 -8.02 7.99 1.94
CA ARG A 154 -8.25 8.19 0.50
C ARG A 154 -7.85 6.97 -0.33
N TYR A 155 -6.75 6.30 0.02
CA TYR A 155 -6.34 5.09 -0.71
C TYR A 155 -7.30 3.93 -0.47
N CYS A 156 -7.86 3.80 0.73
CA CYS A 156 -8.92 2.83 1.01
C CYS A 156 -10.18 3.11 0.16
N ARG A 157 -10.61 4.38 0.01
CA ARG A 157 -11.71 4.75 -0.90
C ARG A 157 -11.41 4.39 -2.35
N LEU A 158 -10.19 4.64 -2.83
CA LEU A 158 -9.78 4.24 -4.18
C LEU A 158 -9.81 2.71 -4.36
N MET A 159 -9.45 1.92 -3.34
CA MET A 159 -9.59 0.46 -3.38
C MET A 159 -11.06 0.02 -3.40
N VAL A 160 -11.94 0.65 -2.63
CA VAL A 160 -13.40 0.41 -2.71
C VAL A 160 -13.92 0.71 -4.12
N SER A 161 -13.60 1.88 -4.67
CA SER A 161 -14.03 2.29 -6.02
C SER A 161 -13.53 1.33 -7.10
N LYS A 162 -12.25 0.95 -7.08
CA LYS A 162 -11.66 -0.02 -8.02
C LYS A 162 -12.34 -1.40 -7.93
N LEU A 163 -12.58 -1.92 -6.72
CA LEU A 163 -13.24 -3.21 -6.53
C LEU A 163 -14.70 -3.19 -7.01
N THR A 164 -15.47 -2.17 -6.63
CA THR A 164 -16.88 -2.00 -7.05
C THR A 164 -17.00 -1.78 -8.56
N PHE A 165 -16.06 -1.05 -9.18
CA PHE A 165 -16.02 -0.89 -10.64
C PHE A 165 -15.86 -2.24 -11.35
N HIS A 166 -14.91 -3.08 -10.92
CA HIS A 166 -14.68 -4.39 -11.53
C HIS A 166 -15.76 -5.43 -11.20
N GLU A 167 -16.45 -5.31 -10.06
CA GLU A 167 -17.63 -6.13 -9.75
C GLU A 167 -18.76 -5.91 -10.76
N ARG A 168 -19.02 -4.64 -11.12
CA ARG A 168 -20.04 -4.25 -12.11
C ARG A 168 -19.58 -4.44 -13.55
N ASN A 169 -18.28 -4.28 -13.82
CA ASN A 169 -17.69 -4.30 -15.15
C ASN A 169 -16.60 -5.40 -15.28
N PRO A 170 -16.95 -6.69 -15.12
CA PRO A 170 -15.97 -7.80 -15.09
C PRO A 170 -15.21 -8.02 -16.41
N THR A 171 -15.61 -7.37 -17.50
CA THR A 171 -14.91 -7.39 -18.79
C THR A 171 -13.57 -6.62 -18.78
N PHE A 172 -13.38 -5.69 -17.82
CA PHE A 172 -12.13 -4.94 -17.66
C PHE A 172 -11.17 -5.72 -16.75
N ALA A 173 -9.97 -6.02 -17.25
CA ALA A 173 -8.91 -6.56 -16.41
C ALA A 173 -8.43 -5.51 -15.39
N GLY A 174 -7.74 -5.93 -14.33
CA GLY A 174 -7.37 -5.05 -13.21
C GLY A 174 -6.41 -3.89 -13.56
N ASN A 175 -5.72 -3.97 -14.69
CA ASN A 175 -4.95 -2.89 -15.32
C ASN A 175 -5.79 -1.90 -16.14
N LEU A 176 -7.11 -2.06 -16.12
CA LEU A 176 -8.14 -1.43 -16.95
C LEU A 176 -8.08 -1.82 -18.44
N SER A 177 -7.18 -2.70 -18.87
CA SER A 177 -7.18 -3.16 -20.27
C SER A 177 -8.39 -4.05 -20.55
N ILE A 178 -9.00 -3.80 -21.69
CA ILE A 178 -9.91 -4.71 -22.35
C ILE A 178 -9.07 -5.51 -23.36
N GLY A 179 -9.22 -6.84 -23.40
CA GLY A 179 -8.37 -7.72 -24.21
C GLY A 179 -8.40 -7.42 -25.72
N GLU A 180 -7.31 -7.71 -26.42
CA GLU A 180 -6.89 -7.19 -27.74
C GLU A 180 -7.89 -7.26 -28.93
N HIS A 181 -9.04 -7.90 -28.78
CA HIS A 181 -10.08 -8.01 -29.81
C HIS A 181 -11.40 -7.32 -29.44
N ASN A 182 -11.51 -6.83 -28.20
CA ASN A 182 -12.68 -6.15 -27.66
C ASN A 182 -12.40 -4.64 -27.52
N ASP A 183 -13.17 -3.84 -28.24
CA ASP A 183 -13.32 -2.40 -28.00
C ASP A 183 -14.54 -2.19 -27.07
N ILE A 184 -14.59 -1.10 -26.31
CA ILE A 184 -15.79 -0.65 -25.56
C ILE A 184 -17.01 -0.63 -26.49
N ARG A 185 -16.82 -0.25 -27.76
CA ARG A 185 -17.86 -0.32 -28.83
C ARG A 185 -18.50 -1.70 -29.01
N ARG A 186 -17.73 -2.78 -28.75
CA ARG A 186 -18.20 -4.17 -28.87
C ARG A 186 -18.78 -4.72 -27.58
N ILE A 187 -18.19 -4.39 -26.41
CA ILE A 187 -18.62 -4.92 -25.10
C ILE A 187 -20.11 -4.65 -24.86
N PHE A 188 -20.55 -3.42 -25.08
CA PHE A 188 -21.88 -2.96 -24.69
C PHE A 188 -22.94 -3.13 -25.78
N ASN A 189 -22.59 -3.72 -26.93
CA ASN A 189 -23.48 -3.93 -28.08
C ASN A 189 -24.27 -2.66 -28.46
N ASP A 190 -23.60 -1.51 -28.44
CA ASP A 190 -24.15 -0.17 -28.65
C ASP A 190 -25.31 0.28 -27.72
N ASN A 191 -25.56 -0.41 -26.59
CA ASN A 191 -26.55 -0.03 -25.57
C ASN A 191 -26.17 1.29 -24.84
N LEU A 192 -26.87 2.38 -25.17
CA LEU A 192 -26.62 3.74 -24.65
C LEU A 192 -26.72 3.85 -23.12
N ASP A 193 -27.63 3.14 -22.47
CA ASP A 193 -27.79 3.20 -21.01
C ASP A 193 -26.55 2.66 -20.30
N ALA A 194 -25.91 1.63 -20.88
CA ALA A 194 -24.67 1.07 -20.36
C ALA A 194 -23.47 2.03 -20.57
N TYR A 195 -23.41 2.78 -21.67
CA TYR A 195 -22.43 3.87 -21.82
C TYR A 195 -22.64 4.98 -20.79
N PHE A 196 -23.90 5.34 -20.52
CA PHE A 196 -24.24 6.41 -19.57
C PHE A 196 -23.82 6.01 -18.15
N GLN A 197 -24.17 4.80 -17.72
CA GLN A 197 -23.74 4.26 -16.42
C GLN A 197 -22.22 4.11 -16.33
N LEU A 198 -21.57 3.55 -17.36
CA LEU A 198 -20.11 3.42 -17.41
C LEU A 198 -19.43 4.80 -17.32
N CYS A 199 -19.98 5.84 -17.96
CA CYS A 199 -19.43 7.19 -17.88
C CYS A 199 -19.42 7.73 -16.45
N ILE A 200 -20.48 7.48 -15.67
CA ILE A 200 -20.56 7.87 -14.26
C ILE A 200 -19.49 7.11 -13.46
N GLU A 201 -19.39 5.80 -13.63
CA GLU A 201 -18.47 4.96 -12.86
C GLU A 201 -16.99 5.24 -13.16
N LEU A 202 -16.65 5.53 -14.42
CA LEU A 202 -15.30 5.97 -14.80
C LEU A 202 -14.96 7.36 -14.21
N LEU A 203 -15.92 8.31 -14.20
CA LEU A 203 -15.74 9.63 -13.57
C LEU A 203 -15.65 9.53 -12.03
N ASP A 204 -16.34 8.57 -11.40
CA ASP A 204 -16.27 8.33 -9.96
C ASP A 204 -14.91 7.72 -9.57
N TYR A 205 -14.40 6.77 -10.35
CA TYR A 205 -13.06 6.19 -10.16
C TYR A 205 -11.97 7.26 -10.35
N MET A 206 -12.07 8.08 -11.41
CA MET A 206 -11.17 9.21 -11.63
C MET A 206 -11.16 10.18 -10.43
N GLU A 207 -12.32 10.41 -9.80
CA GLU A 207 -12.44 11.29 -8.64
C GLU A 207 -11.66 10.77 -7.42
N GLU A 208 -11.73 9.46 -7.11
CA GLU A 208 -10.96 8.89 -6.00
C GLU A 208 -9.45 8.87 -6.27
N ILE A 209 -9.02 8.72 -7.54
CA ILE A 209 -7.60 8.88 -7.90
C ILE A 209 -7.14 10.31 -7.62
N LEU A 210 -7.87 11.31 -8.14
CA LEU A 210 -7.51 12.72 -7.98
C LEU A 210 -7.57 13.15 -6.50
N GLY A 211 -8.55 12.68 -5.75
CA GLY A 211 -8.68 12.92 -4.31
C GLY A 211 -7.59 12.25 -3.46
N LEU A 212 -6.99 11.13 -3.91
CA LEU A 212 -5.79 10.56 -3.30
C LEU A 212 -4.54 11.38 -3.65
N VAL A 213 -4.35 11.68 -4.93
CA VAL A 213 -3.22 12.47 -5.45
C VAL A 213 -3.08 13.79 -4.71
N GLU A 214 -4.18 14.54 -4.59
CA GLU A 214 -4.24 15.86 -3.95
C GLU A 214 -3.73 15.81 -2.50
N VAL A 215 -4.23 14.86 -1.71
CA VAL A 215 -3.80 14.64 -0.32
C VAL A 215 -2.33 14.20 -0.23
N VAL A 216 -1.85 13.36 -1.15
CA VAL A 216 -0.44 12.93 -1.16
C VAL A 216 0.49 14.13 -1.36
N PHE A 217 0.20 15.02 -2.32
CA PHE A 217 0.98 16.24 -2.53
C PHE A 217 0.92 17.17 -1.31
N THR A 218 -0.28 17.47 -0.78
CA THR A 218 -0.42 18.29 0.44
C THR A 218 0.36 17.71 1.63
N SER A 219 0.47 16.39 1.75
CA SER A 219 1.25 15.76 2.82
C SER A 219 2.76 16.05 2.75
N LEU A 220 3.31 16.30 1.56
CA LEU A 220 4.73 16.58 1.35
C LEU A 220 5.06 17.98 1.87
N ASP A 221 4.25 18.98 1.48
CA ASP A 221 4.36 20.36 1.93
C ASP A 221 4.26 20.45 3.47
N GLN A 222 3.23 19.84 4.04
CA GLN A 222 2.98 19.84 5.49
C GLN A 222 4.08 19.16 6.31
N SER A 223 4.76 18.15 5.76
CA SER A 223 5.79 17.39 6.48
C SER A 223 7.23 17.79 6.16
N ARG A 224 7.43 18.77 5.26
CA ARG A 224 8.73 19.16 4.70
C ARG A 224 9.47 17.99 4.00
N ALA A 225 8.73 16.96 3.58
CA ALA A 225 9.31 15.76 2.97
C ALA A 225 9.61 16.00 1.48
N ASN A 226 10.89 16.23 1.15
CA ASN A 226 11.33 16.34 -0.24
C ASN A 226 11.19 14.96 -0.95
N SER A 227 10.70 14.98 -2.20
CA SER A 227 10.66 13.86 -3.16
C SER A 227 11.93 13.00 -3.26
N MET A 228 13.11 13.55 -2.92
CA MET A 228 14.40 12.84 -2.93
C MET A 228 14.74 12.12 -1.62
N THR A 229 13.93 12.27 -0.56
CA THR A 229 14.08 11.52 0.70
C THR A 229 13.31 10.20 0.64
N THR A 230 13.75 9.16 1.35
CA THR A 230 13.02 7.87 1.39
C THR A 230 11.58 8.04 1.88
N ALA A 231 11.34 9.00 2.78
CA ALA A 231 10.03 9.39 3.27
C ALA A 231 9.14 9.99 2.17
N GLY A 232 9.63 10.98 1.42
CA GLY A 232 8.92 11.54 0.27
C GLY A 232 8.65 10.49 -0.81
N GLN A 233 9.63 9.65 -1.12
CA GLN A 233 9.48 8.54 -2.06
C GLN A 233 8.44 7.52 -1.61
N CYS A 234 8.38 7.18 -0.31
CA CYS A 234 7.37 6.28 0.25
C CYS A 234 5.93 6.76 -0.02
N ARG A 235 5.72 8.08 -0.02
CA ARG A 235 4.42 8.73 -0.30
C ARG A 235 4.15 8.90 -1.78
N LEU A 236 5.17 9.20 -2.58
CA LEU A 236 5.05 9.38 -4.02
C LEU A 236 4.89 8.07 -4.80
N HIS A 237 5.48 6.96 -4.32
CA HIS A 237 5.54 5.69 -5.05
C HIS A 237 4.17 5.16 -5.52
N PRO A 238 3.08 5.23 -4.74
CA PRO A 238 1.76 4.79 -5.20
C PRO A 238 1.16 5.65 -6.32
N LEU A 239 1.62 6.89 -6.50
CA LEU A 239 1.14 7.76 -7.58
C LEU A 239 1.55 7.24 -8.97
N ILE A 240 2.55 6.35 -9.07
CA ILE A 240 2.89 5.64 -10.31
C ILE A 240 1.66 4.88 -10.83
N LEU A 241 0.95 4.17 -9.94
CA LEU A 241 -0.28 3.44 -10.29
C LEU A 241 -1.42 4.41 -10.57
N CYS A 242 -1.51 5.53 -9.84
CA CYS A 242 -2.48 6.59 -10.13
C CYS A 242 -2.30 7.19 -11.54
N ILE A 243 -1.06 7.39 -12.00
CA ILE A 243 -0.76 7.86 -13.37
C ILE A 243 -1.20 6.80 -14.39
N GLN A 244 -0.87 5.52 -14.17
CA GLN A 244 -1.24 4.44 -15.06
C GLN A 244 -2.77 4.25 -15.17
N ASP A 245 -3.48 4.17 -14.05
CA ASP A 245 -4.94 4.00 -14.04
C ASP A 245 -5.64 5.23 -14.62
N SER A 246 -5.27 6.46 -14.21
CA SER A 246 -5.90 7.69 -14.72
C SER A 246 -5.70 7.91 -16.23
N SER A 247 -4.55 7.51 -16.80
CA SER A 247 -4.33 7.67 -18.24
C SER A 247 -5.31 6.84 -19.08
N VAL A 248 -5.62 5.62 -18.63
CA VAL A 248 -6.61 4.72 -19.27
C VAL A 248 -8.05 5.17 -18.98
N LEU A 249 -8.36 5.57 -17.75
CA LEU A 249 -9.68 6.12 -17.42
C LEU A 249 -10.02 7.35 -18.27
N TYR A 250 -9.07 8.28 -18.47
CA TYR A 250 -9.30 9.49 -19.27
C TYR A 250 -9.60 9.15 -20.75
N ASP A 251 -8.83 8.23 -21.35
CA ASP A 251 -9.09 7.73 -22.70
C ASP A 251 -10.51 7.16 -22.84
N TYR A 252 -10.94 6.34 -21.88
CA TYR A 252 -12.28 5.76 -21.88
C TYR A 252 -13.38 6.80 -21.62
N ILE A 253 -13.21 7.73 -20.68
CA ILE A 253 -14.17 8.81 -20.41
C ILE A 253 -14.39 9.65 -21.67
N VAL A 254 -13.33 10.03 -22.39
CA VAL A 254 -13.44 10.82 -23.62
C VAL A 254 -14.14 10.01 -24.73
N LYS A 255 -13.74 8.76 -24.95
CA LYS A 255 -14.37 7.87 -25.96
C LYS A 255 -15.86 7.63 -25.70
N VAL A 256 -16.22 7.39 -24.44
CA VAL A 256 -17.61 7.20 -23.99
C VAL A 256 -18.40 8.49 -24.15
N LEU A 257 -17.86 9.64 -23.77
CA LEU A 257 -18.58 10.93 -23.89
C LEU A 257 -18.81 11.35 -25.33
N PHE A 258 -17.89 11.09 -26.27
CA PHE A 258 -18.18 11.27 -27.69
C PHE A 258 -19.32 10.35 -28.17
N LYS A 259 -19.31 9.05 -27.83
CA LYS A 259 -20.39 8.12 -28.20
C LYS A 259 -21.75 8.57 -27.62
N LEU A 260 -21.78 9.07 -26.39
CA LEU A 260 -23.00 9.63 -25.80
C LEU A 260 -23.43 10.92 -26.51
N HIS A 261 -22.50 11.83 -26.83
CA HIS A 261 -22.77 13.07 -27.56
C HIS A 261 -23.25 12.87 -29.01
N ASP A 262 -22.92 11.74 -29.64
CA ASP A 262 -23.46 11.35 -30.95
C ASP A 262 -24.95 10.96 -30.89
N ASN A 263 -25.48 10.60 -29.72
CA ASN A 263 -26.80 9.96 -29.57
C ASN A 263 -27.76 10.67 -28.59
N LEU A 264 -27.27 11.55 -27.71
CA LEU A 264 -28.08 12.24 -26.68
C LEU A 264 -27.97 13.78 -26.80
N PRO A 265 -29.03 14.53 -26.40
CA PRO A 265 -28.99 15.98 -26.37
C PRO A 265 -27.87 16.55 -25.49
N GLY A 266 -27.35 17.72 -25.89
CA GLY A 266 -26.27 18.40 -25.18
C GLY A 266 -26.60 18.69 -23.70
N GLU A 267 -27.85 18.99 -23.37
CA GLU A 267 -28.23 19.34 -21.99
C GLU A 267 -28.23 18.12 -21.07
N THR A 268 -28.66 16.94 -21.55
CA THR A 268 -28.60 15.67 -20.80
C THR A 268 -27.18 15.32 -20.32
N LEU A 269 -26.16 15.73 -21.08
CA LEU A 269 -24.74 15.48 -20.79
C LEU A 269 -24.03 16.67 -20.10
N GLN A 270 -24.76 17.71 -19.67
CA GLN A 270 -24.17 18.91 -19.06
C GLN A 270 -23.33 18.61 -17.81
N GLY A 271 -23.88 17.84 -16.86
CA GLY A 271 -23.17 17.46 -15.64
C GLY A 271 -21.92 16.61 -15.90
N HIS A 272 -21.99 15.70 -16.88
CA HIS A 272 -20.84 14.88 -17.29
C HIS A 272 -19.70 15.72 -17.85
N ARG A 273 -20.00 16.71 -18.73
CA ARG A 273 -19.00 17.66 -19.23
C ARG A 273 -18.41 18.51 -18.11
N GLN A 274 -19.22 18.99 -17.17
CA GLN A 274 -18.74 19.78 -16.03
C GLN A 274 -17.76 18.97 -15.16
N ARG A 275 -18.11 17.72 -14.82
CA ARG A 275 -17.22 16.80 -14.09
C ARG A 275 -15.90 16.57 -14.84
N LEU A 276 -15.96 16.21 -16.13
CA LEU A 276 -14.74 15.99 -16.92
C LEU A 276 -13.87 17.24 -17.01
N ILE A 277 -14.45 18.44 -17.21
CA ILE A 277 -13.67 19.68 -17.33
C ILE A 277 -12.89 19.98 -16.05
N GLU A 278 -13.47 19.73 -14.88
CA GLU A 278 -12.75 19.93 -13.61
C GLU A 278 -11.73 18.83 -13.34
N GLN A 279 -12.09 17.56 -13.58
CA GLN A 279 -11.15 16.44 -13.46
C GLN A 279 -9.97 16.58 -14.42
N PHE A 280 -10.18 17.09 -15.64
CA PHE A 280 -9.12 17.40 -16.61
C PHE A 280 -8.13 18.44 -16.09
N ARG A 281 -8.60 19.53 -15.46
CA ARG A 281 -7.71 20.54 -14.85
C ARG A 281 -6.85 19.94 -13.74
N ARG A 282 -7.46 19.13 -12.86
CA ARG A 282 -6.77 18.46 -11.75
C ARG A 282 -5.80 17.38 -12.27
N LEU A 283 -6.16 16.65 -13.32
CA LEU A 283 -5.31 15.65 -13.98
C LEU A 283 -4.13 16.28 -14.73
N LYS A 284 -4.34 17.38 -15.46
CA LYS A 284 -3.25 18.13 -16.12
C LYS A 284 -2.25 18.64 -15.08
N ARG A 285 -2.74 19.28 -14.00
CA ARG A 285 -1.90 19.72 -12.87
C ARG A 285 -1.13 18.56 -12.23
N PHE A 286 -1.77 17.40 -12.03
CA PHE A 286 -1.11 16.21 -11.49
C PHE A 286 0.04 15.73 -12.38
N TYR A 287 -0.17 15.63 -13.69
CA TYR A 287 0.88 15.19 -14.62
C TYR A 287 2.00 16.23 -14.76
N GLU A 288 1.66 17.52 -14.84
CA GLU A 288 2.61 18.64 -14.83
C GLU A 288 3.49 18.59 -13.56
N GLN A 289 2.87 18.59 -12.36
CA GLN A 289 3.60 18.51 -11.08
C GLN A 289 4.48 17.26 -11.01
N SER A 290 3.95 16.08 -11.38
CA SER A 290 4.70 14.83 -11.35
C SER A 290 5.91 14.85 -12.31
N SER A 291 5.79 15.49 -13.48
CA SER A 291 6.90 15.60 -14.46
C SER A 291 8.07 16.46 -13.96
N THR A 292 7.83 17.38 -13.03
CA THR A 292 8.90 18.18 -12.40
C THR A 292 9.73 17.36 -11.40
N LEU A 293 9.13 16.34 -10.76
CA LEU A 293 9.79 15.55 -9.72
C LEU A 293 10.75 14.53 -10.31
N GLN A 294 12.04 14.65 -9.98
CA GLN A 294 13.08 13.73 -10.44
C GLN A 294 12.75 12.26 -10.17
N TYR A 295 12.12 11.97 -9.01
CA TYR A 295 11.75 10.60 -8.61
C TYR A 295 10.92 9.83 -9.65
N PHE A 296 10.05 10.49 -10.42
CA PHE A 296 9.25 9.80 -11.43
C PHE A 296 9.97 9.61 -12.77
N ARG A 297 10.98 10.45 -13.10
CA ARG A 297 11.62 10.45 -14.43
C ARG A 297 12.21 9.10 -14.80
N ASP A 298 12.88 8.45 -13.85
CA ASP A 298 13.54 7.17 -14.07
C ASP A 298 12.56 5.99 -13.98
N LEU A 299 11.37 6.19 -13.39
CA LEU A 299 10.38 5.14 -13.12
C LEU A 299 9.24 5.08 -14.15
N ILE A 300 8.77 6.22 -14.65
CA ILE A 300 7.59 6.30 -15.52
C ILE A 300 7.64 7.51 -16.46
N LYS A 301 7.44 7.25 -17.75
CA LYS A 301 7.12 8.26 -18.75
C LYS A 301 5.67 8.72 -18.53
N ILE A 302 5.53 9.92 -17.96
CA ILE A 302 4.25 10.58 -17.70
C ILE A 302 3.66 11.12 -19.01
N PRO A 303 2.34 10.99 -19.26
CA PRO A 303 1.71 11.59 -20.44
C PRO A 303 1.66 13.11 -20.37
N ILE A 304 1.75 13.77 -21.52
CA ILE A 304 1.43 15.20 -21.65
C ILE A 304 -0.03 15.30 -22.13
N LEU A 305 -0.85 16.10 -21.44
CA LEU A 305 -2.22 16.40 -21.85
C LEU A 305 -2.26 17.70 -22.68
N PRO A 306 -3.21 17.85 -23.61
CA PRO A 306 -3.42 19.10 -24.35
C PRO A 306 -3.72 20.30 -23.42
N ASP A 307 -3.60 21.52 -23.93
CA ASP A 307 -3.93 22.72 -23.13
C ASP A 307 -5.42 22.93 -22.91
N ASN A 308 -6.26 22.51 -23.86
CA ASN A 308 -7.71 22.61 -23.77
C ASN A 308 -8.36 21.22 -23.62
N PRO A 309 -9.47 21.09 -22.86
CA PRO A 309 -10.24 19.84 -22.82
C PRO A 309 -10.93 19.58 -24.18
N PRO A 310 -11.20 18.31 -24.56
CA PRO A 310 -11.83 17.98 -25.84
C PRO A 310 -13.20 18.65 -26.03
N ASN A 311 -13.48 19.18 -27.22
CA ASN A 311 -14.76 19.84 -27.49
C ASN A 311 -15.77 18.87 -28.09
N PHE A 312 -16.56 18.22 -27.23
CA PHE A 312 -17.62 17.27 -27.61
C PHE A 312 -18.74 17.85 -28.51
N LYS A 313 -18.75 19.16 -28.80
CA LYS A 313 -19.64 19.76 -29.81
C LYS A 313 -19.08 19.70 -31.25
N LEU A 314 -17.78 19.45 -31.41
CA LEU A 314 -17.12 19.36 -32.72
C LEU A 314 -16.84 17.90 -33.06
N LYS A 315 -17.50 17.36 -34.09
CA LYS A 315 -17.36 15.95 -34.49
C LYS A 315 -15.99 15.62 -35.10
N ASP A 316 -15.16 16.60 -35.38
CA ASP A 316 -13.78 16.42 -35.85
C ASP A 316 -12.75 16.33 -34.72
N ASP A 317 -13.05 16.81 -33.50
CA ASP A 317 -12.13 16.72 -32.34
C ASP A 317 -11.79 15.27 -31.98
N ILE A 318 -12.73 14.32 -32.18
CA ILE A 318 -12.47 12.89 -31.96
C ILE A 318 -11.42 12.32 -32.93
N LYS A 319 -11.25 12.91 -34.12
CA LYS A 319 -10.24 12.49 -35.11
C LYS A 319 -8.85 13.00 -34.74
N ASN A 320 -8.81 14.15 -34.05
CA ASN A 320 -7.59 14.78 -33.54
C ASN A 320 -7.21 14.28 -32.14
N TYR A 321 -8.04 13.46 -31.50
CA TYR A 321 -7.80 12.96 -30.14
C TYR A 321 -6.71 11.90 -30.11
N GLN A 322 -5.66 12.16 -29.32
CA GLN A 322 -4.62 11.19 -28.99
C GLN A 322 -4.76 10.74 -27.54
N ALA A 323 -4.83 9.43 -27.32
CA ALA A 323 -4.88 8.85 -25.97
C ALA A 323 -3.57 9.10 -25.21
N PRO A 324 -3.61 9.57 -23.95
CA PRO A 324 -2.41 9.68 -23.11
C PRO A 324 -1.94 8.28 -22.69
N ILE A 325 -0.70 7.92 -23.03
CA ILE A 325 -0.12 6.60 -22.71
C ILE A 325 0.99 6.77 -21.66
N ALA A 326 0.76 6.24 -20.46
CA ALA A 326 1.74 6.20 -19.38
C ALA A 326 2.59 4.91 -19.46
N ILE A 327 3.91 5.04 -19.57
CA ILE A 327 4.82 3.88 -19.76
C ILE A 327 5.79 3.78 -18.60
N VAL A 328 5.70 2.72 -17.80
CA VAL A 328 6.65 2.42 -16.72
C VAL A 328 7.94 1.86 -17.31
N HIS A 329 9.10 2.35 -16.85
CA HIS A 329 10.38 1.80 -17.25
C HIS A 329 10.65 0.49 -16.51
N THR A 330 10.85 -0.60 -17.25
CA THR A 330 11.24 -1.90 -16.67
C THR A 330 12.76 -1.98 -16.52
N PRO A 331 13.31 -2.13 -15.30
CA PRO A 331 14.74 -2.38 -15.12
C PRO A 331 15.14 -3.77 -15.67
N PRO A 332 16.42 -3.98 -16.02
CA PRO A 332 16.91 -5.28 -16.48
C PRO A 332 16.70 -6.40 -15.43
N PRO A 333 16.48 -7.65 -15.85
CA PRO A 333 16.35 -8.78 -14.93
C PRO A 333 17.69 -9.12 -14.26
N GLU A 334 17.80 -8.93 -12.94
CA GLU A 334 18.93 -9.43 -12.15
C GLU A 334 18.96 -10.97 -12.15
N PRO A 335 20.13 -11.62 -12.34
CA PRO A 335 20.24 -13.08 -12.29
C PRO A 335 20.05 -13.59 -10.85
N THR A 336 19.31 -14.69 -10.71
CA THR A 336 19.07 -15.33 -9.40
C THR A 336 20.19 -16.30 -9.08
N GLN A 337 20.94 -16.05 -8.00
CA GLN A 337 21.96 -16.98 -7.51
C GLN A 337 21.34 -18.10 -6.67
N VAL A 338 21.70 -19.34 -7.00
CA VAL A 338 21.55 -20.52 -6.14
C VAL A 338 22.76 -20.66 -5.22
N ILE A 339 22.59 -21.38 -4.12
CA ILE A 339 23.64 -21.68 -3.12
C ILE A 339 23.82 -23.19 -3.12
N ASP A 340 25.05 -23.65 -3.34
CA ASP A 340 25.44 -25.07 -3.30
C ASP A 340 26.15 -25.44 -1.98
N ASP A 341 26.21 -26.75 -1.71
CA ASP A 341 26.54 -27.35 -0.41
C ASP A 341 28.04 -27.54 -0.11
N ILE A 342 28.31 -27.90 1.15
CA ILE A 342 29.63 -28.11 1.76
C ILE A 342 30.17 -29.53 1.49
N LEU A 343 31.48 -29.66 1.26
CA LEU A 343 32.22 -30.93 1.35
C LEU A 343 33.29 -30.89 2.46
N ILE A 344 33.63 -32.07 2.98
CA ILE A 344 34.71 -32.35 3.94
C ILE A 344 35.50 -33.56 3.40
N ASP A 345 36.81 -33.62 3.65
CA ASP A 345 37.71 -34.71 3.27
C ASP A 345 38.70 -35.05 4.41
N THR A 346 39.23 -36.28 4.44
CA THR A 346 40.05 -36.83 5.55
C THR A 346 40.96 -37.99 5.14
N SER A 347 42.28 -37.91 5.43
CA SER A 347 43.20 -39.06 5.43
C SER A 347 44.56 -38.77 6.09
N ASP A 348 45.14 -39.75 6.81
CA ASP A 348 46.52 -39.85 7.33
C ASP A 348 47.29 -41.00 6.62
N ASP A 349 48.64 -41.07 6.68
CA ASP A 349 49.39 -42.32 7.08
C ASP A 349 50.98 -42.25 7.13
N THR A 350 51.59 -43.23 7.83
CA THR A 350 52.89 -43.97 7.61
C THR A 350 54.35 -43.57 8.09
N GLN A 351 54.93 -44.47 8.94
CA GLN A 351 56.23 -45.25 8.88
C GLN A 351 57.68 -44.73 9.23
N SER A 352 58.49 -45.57 9.94
CA SER A 352 59.95 -45.97 9.71
C SER A 352 60.63 -46.67 10.96
N THR A 353 61.92 -47.11 11.01
CA THR A 353 62.58 -48.34 10.43
C THR A 353 63.93 -48.79 11.14
N ALA A 354 64.09 -50.10 11.50
CA ALA A 354 65.35 -50.94 11.67
C ALA A 354 66.47 -50.52 12.71
N SER A 355 67.59 -51.25 13.02
CA SER A 355 68.31 -52.50 12.55
C SER A 355 69.26 -53.19 13.62
N PHE A 356 70.09 -54.21 13.26
CA PHE A 356 70.90 -55.14 14.14
C PHE A 356 72.39 -55.38 13.68
N ALA A 357 73.31 -55.92 14.53
CA ALA A 357 74.64 -56.55 14.18
C ALA A 357 75.34 -57.37 15.34
N MET A 358 76.44 -58.13 15.09
CA MET A 358 77.10 -59.14 15.99
C MET A 358 78.65 -59.39 15.76
N ASN A 359 79.25 -60.45 16.37
CA ASN A 359 80.59 -61.11 16.15
C ASN A 359 81.85 -60.55 16.90
N ASP A 360 83.00 -61.21 17.23
CA ASP A 360 83.55 -62.61 17.37
C ASP A 360 84.98 -62.57 18.08
N ASP A 361 85.92 -63.56 18.00
CA ASP A 361 86.21 -64.67 18.97
C ASP A 361 87.71 -65.19 18.93
N TRP A 362 88.11 -66.19 19.76
CA TRP A 362 89.15 -67.28 19.59
C TRP A 362 90.46 -67.34 20.49
N PRO A 363 90.98 -68.56 20.88
CA PRO A 363 92.26 -68.81 21.65
C PRO A 363 93.33 -69.62 20.81
N PRO A 364 94.04 -70.75 21.17
CA PRO A 364 94.52 -71.43 22.42
C PRO A 364 96.00 -72.02 22.37
N ASN A 365 96.39 -72.88 23.36
CA ASN A 365 97.25 -74.12 23.26
C ASN A 365 98.76 -74.17 23.75
N GLY A 366 99.24 -75.35 24.25
CA GLY A 366 100.68 -75.70 24.44
C GLY A 366 101.13 -76.78 25.49
N HIS A 367 101.44 -78.01 25.04
CA HIS A 367 102.02 -79.26 25.67
C HIS A 367 103.17 -79.11 26.74
N ALA A 368 103.37 -79.91 27.82
CA ALA A 368 103.50 -81.37 28.12
C ALA A 368 104.93 -82.00 27.90
N PRO A 369 105.42 -83.10 28.57
CA PRO A 369 104.81 -84.01 29.58
C PRO A 369 105.72 -84.56 30.75
N ASP A 370 105.09 -85.37 31.65
CA ASP A 370 105.55 -86.57 32.41
C ASP A 370 106.70 -86.53 33.47
N ARG A 371 106.31 -86.72 34.76
CA ARG A 371 107.13 -87.43 35.78
C ARG A 371 106.32 -88.41 36.67
N SER A 372 105.40 -89.13 36.03
CA SER A 372 104.96 -90.50 36.30
C SER A 372 104.34 -90.87 37.66
N LYS A 373 103.04 -91.19 37.58
CA LYS A 373 102.26 -92.16 38.39
C LYS A 373 101.80 -91.78 39.79
N GLU A 374 102.55 -91.04 40.60
CA GLU A 374 102.08 -90.65 41.94
C GLU A 374 101.32 -89.32 41.94
N ILE A 375 101.70 -88.41 41.03
CA ILE A 375 101.01 -87.15 40.78
C ILE A 375 99.61 -87.36 40.16
N VAL A 376 99.41 -88.44 39.39
CA VAL A 376 98.23 -88.65 38.54
C VAL A 376 96.92 -88.83 39.33
N ASP A 377 96.94 -89.48 40.50
CA ASP A 377 95.74 -89.61 41.35
C ASP A 377 95.33 -88.26 41.95
N LEU A 378 96.32 -87.49 42.43
CA LEU A 378 96.10 -86.14 42.93
C LEU A 378 95.63 -85.20 41.82
N GLU A 379 96.18 -85.28 40.61
CA GLU A 379 95.70 -84.54 39.44
C GLU A 379 94.28 -84.93 39.04
N GLN A 380 93.90 -86.22 39.03
CA GLN A 380 92.52 -86.62 38.75
C GLN A 380 91.54 -86.08 39.80
N ARG A 381 91.94 -86.09 41.08
CA ARG A 381 91.12 -85.55 42.18
C ARG A 381 91.03 -84.02 42.13
N LEU A 382 92.12 -83.34 41.80
CA LEU A 382 92.15 -81.88 41.62
C LEU A 382 91.31 -81.47 40.41
N LEU A 383 91.48 -82.15 39.26
CA LEU A 383 90.71 -81.93 38.04
C LEU A 383 89.20 -82.15 38.26
N LYS A 384 88.82 -83.19 39.02
CA LYS A 384 87.42 -83.40 39.40
C LYS A 384 86.87 -82.26 40.27
N CYS A 385 87.69 -81.72 41.18
CA CYS A 385 87.33 -80.56 42.00
C CYS A 385 87.21 -79.28 41.15
N ASP A 386 88.15 -79.03 40.24
CA ASP A 386 88.13 -77.92 39.28
C ASP A 386 86.94 -77.98 38.32
N LEU A 387 86.51 -79.18 37.91
CA LEU A 387 85.31 -79.36 37.10
C LEU A 387 84.06 -79.01 37.90
N MET A 388 83.90 -79.51 39.14
CA MET A 388 82.81 -79.11 40.03
C MET A 388 82.81 -77.60 40.32
N LEU A 389 83.98 -76.98 40.49
CA LEU A 389 84.13 -75.54 40.71
C LEU A 389 83.79 -74.72 39.45
N ARG A 390 84.04 -75.23 38.23
CA ARG A 390 83.58 -74.60 36.99
C ARG A 390 82.06 -74.74 36.80
N GLU A 391 81.52 -75.91 37.11
CA GLU A 391 80.08 -76.21 37.06
C GLU A 391 79.30 -75.30 38.02
N ASN A 392 79.68 -75.27 39.31
CA ASN A 392 79.10 -74.36 40.31
C ASN A 392 79.25 -72.88 39.91
N ARG A 393 80.37 -72.47 39.31
CA ARG A 393 80.53 -71.10 38.80
C ARG A 393 79.54 -70.78 37.68
N SER A 394 79.38 -71.71 36.72
CA SER A 394 78.40 -71.56 35.63
C SER A 394 76.98 -71.44 36.16
N GLU A 395 76.59 -72.28 37.12
CA GLU A 395 75.29 -72.19 37.81
C GLU A 395 75.12 -70.84 38.52
N THR A 396 76.14 -70.35 39.24
CA THR A 396 76.06 -69.02 39.88
C THR A 396 75.97 -67.88 38.87
N ASP A 397 76.66 -67.96 37.72
CA ASP A 397 76.60 -66.94 36.68
C ASP A 397 75.23 -66.92 35.99
N GLU A 398 74.59 -68.07 35.79
CA GLU A 398 73.21 -68.15 35.29
C GLU A 398 72.19 -67.61 36.30
N LEU A 399 72.35 -67.92 37.60
CA LEU A 399 71.52 -67.34 38.65
C LEU A 399 71.67 -65.81 38.73
N HIS A 400 72.89 -65.27 38.63
CA HIS A 400 73.12 -63.82 38.58
C HIS A 400 72.46 -63.16 37.36
N ARG A 401 72.52 -63.79 36.17
CA ARG A 401 71.82 -63.29 34.96
C ARG A 401 70.30 -63.30 35.13
N LEU A 402 69.75 -64.36 35.75
CA LEU A 402 68.31 -64.48 36.00
C LEU A 402 67.83 -63.42 37.00
N ILE A 403 68.58 -63.19 38.08
CA ILE A 403 68.30 -62.11 39.04
C ILE A 403 68.31 -60.75 38.34
N ALA A 404 69.37 -60.43 37.57
CA ALA A 404 69.46 -59.16 36.85
C ALA A 404 68.29 -58.96 35.87
N THR A 405 67.87 -60.02 35.17
CA THR A 405 66.70 -59.97 34.28
C THR A 405 65.42 -59.69 35.07
N LYS A 406 65.21 -60.35 36.22
CA LYS A 406 64.03 -60.13 37.06
C LYS A 406 64.02 -58.75 37.72
N ASP A 407 65.16 -58.18 38.08
CA ASP A 407 65.24 -56.78 38.54
C ASP A 407 64.88 -55.79 37.42
N THR A 408 65.28 -56.04 36.17
CA THR A 408 64.86 -55.19 35.03
C THR A 408 63.37 -55.31 34.72
N GLU A 409 62.77 -56.51 34.80
CA GLU A 409 61.32 -56.69 34.67
C GLU A 409 60.58 -55.92 35.77
N LEU A 410 60.94 -56.12 37.04
CA LEU A 410 60.26 -55.57 38.21
C LEU A 410 60.40 -54.04 38.29
N THR A 411 61.53 -53.47 37.84
CA THR A 411 61.67 -52.01 37.68
C THR A 411 60.83 -51.45 36.52
N SER A 412 60.71 -52.18 35.40
CA SER A 412 59.82 -51.79 34.29
C SER A 412 58.33 -51.76 34.70
N GLU A 413 57.87 -52.77 35.45
CA GLU A 413 56.49 -52.87 35.95
C GLU A 413 56.17 -51.74 36.94
N ARG A 414 57.10 -51.43 37.87
CA ARG A 414 56.98 -50.28 38.79
C ARG A 414 56.83 -48.95 38.04
N ASN A 415 57.63 -48.73 36.99
CA ASN A 415 57.57 -47.53 36.18
C ASN A 415 56.25 -47.42 35.40
N HIS A 416 55.77 -48.52 34.81
CA HIS A 416 54.48 -48.56 34.12
C HIS A 416 53.30 -48.27 35.07
N ARG A 417 53.32 -48.84 36.28
CA ARG A 417 52.29 -48.58 37.30
C ARG A 417 52.24 -47.10 37.71
N LEU A 418 53.38 -46.45 37.90
CA LEU A 418 53.47 -45.03 38.23
C LEU A 418 52.90 -44.13 37.11
N GLN A 419 53.16 -44.49 35.84
CA GLN A 419 52.59 -43.77 34.69
C GLN A 419 51.05 -43.85 34.66
N LEU A 420 50.48 -45.02 34.95
CA LEU A 420 49.03 -45.21 35.01
C LEU A 420 48.39 -44.43 36.18
N GLU A 421 49.05 -44.41 37.34
CA GLU A 421 48.61 -43.65 38.51
C GLU A 421 48.60 -42.13 38.25
N GLU A 422 49.64 -41.60 37.58
CA GLU A 422 49.69 -40.19 37.16
C GLU A 422 48.58 -39.84 36.14
N GLN A 423 48.30 -40.73 35.17
CA GLN A 423 47.21 -40.53 34.20
C GLN A 423 45.83 -40.48 34.86
N ILE A 424 45.54 -41.42 35.77
CA ILE A 424 44.26 -41.43 36.52
C ILE A 424 44.12 -40.16 37.36
N ARG A 425 45.20 -39.70 38.00
CA ARG A 425 45.23 -38.47 38.78
C ARG A 425 44.94 -37.22 37.94
N GLN A 426 45.50 -37.13 36.73
CA GLN A 426 45.23 -36.03 35.80
C GLN A 426 43.78 -36.04 35.27
N GLN A 427 43.19 -37.21 35.01
CA GLN A 427 41.78 -37.32 34.62
C GLN A 427 40.84 -36.84 35.74
N LEU A 428 41.10 -37.21 36.99
CA LEU A 428 40.31 -36.79 38.14
C LEU A 428 40.38 -35.27 38.41
N ASP A 429 41.54 -34.64 38.24
CA ASP A 429 41.68 -33.17 38.41
C ASP A 429 40.93 -32.42 37.29
N ASN A 430 41.08 -32.85 36.04
CA ASN A 430 40.36 -32.29 34.90
C ASN A 430 38.84 -32.39 35.08
N GLN A 431 38.33 -33.52 35.56
CA GLN A 431 36.89 -33.70 35.80
C GLN A 431 36.37 -32.70 36.86
N ARG A 432 37.06 -32.55 37.99
CA ARG A 432 36.67 -31.58 39.04
C ARG A 432 36.58 -30.15 38.49
N ARG A 433 37.56 -29.74 37.69
CA ARG A 433 37.60 -28.39 37.11
C ARG A 433 36.42 -28.12 36.15
N VAL A 434 35.96 -29.14 35.42
CA VAL A 434 34.75 -29.04 34.57
C VAL A 434 33.48 -28.93 35.42
N GLU A 435 33.37 -29.73 36.48
CA GLU A 435 32.23 -29.68 37.41
C GLU A 435 32.13 -28.32 38.14
N GLU A 436 33.26 -27.76 38.57
CA GLU A 436 33.33 -26.43 39.18
C GLU A 436 32.93 -25.30 38.20
N MET A 437 33.38 -25.34 36.95
CA MET A 437 32.97 -24.34 35.94
C MET A 437 31.46 -24.39 35.67
N HIS A 438 30.87 -25.58 35.46
CA HIS A 438 29.44 -25.70 35.23
C HIS A 438 28.59 -25.27 36.45
N ALA A 439 29.09 -25.46 37.68
CA ALA A 439 28.43 -24.93 38.87
C ALA A 439 28.42 -23.39 38.89
N LEU A 440 29.52 -22.75 38.51
CA LEU A 440 29.64 -21.29 38.42
C LEU A 440 28.77 -20.70 37.29
N GLU A 441 28.78 -21.30 36.10
CA GLU A 441 27.91 -20.90 34.97
C GLU A 441 26.43 -20.96 35.35
N LYS A 442 26.01 -22.08 35.96
CA LYS A 442 24.62 -22.31 36.35
C LYS A 442 24.14 -21.29 37.39
N LYS A 443 25.02 -20.88 38.32
CA LYS A 443 24.75 -19.80 39.28
C LYS A 443 24.62 -18.44 38.58
N SER A 444 25.62 -18.05 37.78
CA SER A 444 25.64 -16.79 37.03
C SER A 444 24.37 -16.60 36.17
N ASN A 445 23.99 -17.65 35.44
CA ASN A 445 22.79 -17.68 34.59
C ASN A 445 21.47 -17.58 35.40
N SER A 446 21.47 -17.97 36.68
CA SER A 446 20.34 -17.75 37.61
C SER A 446 20.29 -16.30 38.09
N ASP A 447 21.42 -15.74 38.50
CA ASP A 447 21.54 -14.37 39.01
C ASP A 447 21.20 -13.34 37.91
N GLU A 448 21.62 -13.58 36.66
CA GLU A 448 21.20 -12.81 35.48
C GLU A 448 19.68 -12.79 35.29
N LYS A 449 19.00 -13.94 35.41
CA LYS A 449 17.55 -14.05 35.22
C LYS A 449 16.78 -13.31 36.31
N PHE A 450 17.27 -13.38 37.55
CA PHE A 450 16.70 -12.61 38.66
C PHE A 450 16.83 -11.10 38.43
N ASN A 451 18.01 -10.63 38.03
CA ASN A 451 18.24 -9.20 37.73
C ASN A 451 17.37 -8.71 36.56
N LYS A 452 17.25 -9.48 35.48
CA LYS A 452 16.38 -9.16 34.33
C LYS A 452 14.90 -9.08 34.72
N LEU A 453 14.43 -9.94 35.62
CA LEU A 453 13.07 -9.90 36.15
C LEU A 453 12.83 -8.68 37.07
N LEU A 454 13.80 -8.35 37.92
CA LEU A 454 13.75 -7.18 38.80
C LEU A 454 13.73 -5.87 37.99
N GLU A 455 14.53 -5.78 36.93
CA GLU A 455 14.53 -4.63 36.01
C GLU A 455 13.18 -4.49 35.28
N ALA A 456 12.59 -5.59 34.80
CA ALA A 456 11.28 -5.59 34.17
C ALA A 456 10.16 -5.15 35.13
N TYR A 457 10.19 -5.63 36.38
CA TYR A 457 9.24 -5.21 37.42
C TYR A 457 9.36 -3.71 37.75
N ASN A 458 10.58 -3.18 37.86
CA ASN A 458 10.80 -1.76 38.12
C ASN A 458 10.30 -0.88 36.96
N LYS A 459 10.57 -1.26 35.70
CA LYS A 459 10.04 -0.54 34.52
C LYS A 459 8.51 -0.52 34.49
N LEU A 460 7.87 -1.67 34.70
CA LEU A 460 6.40 -1.77 34.73
C LEU A 460 5.80 -0.92 35.86
N ARG A 461 6.46 -0.83 37.02
CA ARG A 461 6.06 0.03 38.14
C ARG A 461 6.21 1.52 37.81
N GLU A 462 7.26 1.92 37.12
CA GLU A 462 7.46 3.31 36.68
C GLU A 462 6.46 3.71 35.59
N GLU A 463 6.21 2.85 34.61
CA GLU A 463 5.16 3.02 33.59
C GLU A 463 3.78 3.20 34.25
N HIS A 464 3.43 2.37 35.24
CA HIS A 464 2.17 2.49 35.98
C HIS A 464 2.05 3.84 36.71
N ILE A 465 3.14 4.33 37.33
CA ILE A 465 3.16 5.66 37.98
C ILE A 465 2.98 6.79 36.95
N VAL A 466 3.58 6.67 35.76
CA VAL A 466 3.39 7.64 34.66
C VAL A 466 1.95 7.63 34.14
N VAL A 467 1.34 6.45 33.98
CA VAL A 467 -0.07 6.30 33.57
C VAL A 467 -1.01 6.97 34.58
N LEU A 468 -0.84 6.73 35.89
CA LEU A 468 -1.68 7.33 36.93
C LEU A 468 -1.61 8.87 36.94
N ARG A 469 -0.40 9.45 36.77
CA ARG A 469 -0.25 10.92 36.64
C ARG A 469 -0.99 11.44 35.41
N ARG A 470 -0.80 10.78 34.27
CA ARG A 470 -1.41 11.15 32.99
C ARG A 470 -2.93 11.04 33.02
N GLU A 471 -3.48 10.06 33.73
CA GLU A 471 -4.93 9.93 33.97
C GLU A 471 -5.47 11.12 34.77
N GLY A 472 -4.76 11.55 35.82
CA GLY A 472 -5.09 12.76 36.59
C GLY A 472 -5.04 14.05 35.76
N GLU A 473 -4.01 14.20 34.93
CA GLU A 473 -3.89 15.33 33.98
C GLU A 473 -5.02 15.34 32.94
N ILE A 474 -5.35 14.19 32.36
CA ILE A 474 -6.47 14.04 31.42
C ILE A 474 -7.80 14.38 32.09
N LYS A 475 -8.06 13.90 33.32
CA LYS A 475 -9.27 14.26 34.08
C LYS A 475 -9.38 15.76 34.34
N LYS A 476 -8.26 16.44 34.65
CA LYS A 476 -8.22 17.90 34.81
C LYS A 476 -8.47 18.64 33.50
N GLN A 477 -7.87 18.20 32.39
CA GLN A 477 -8.11 18.78 31.07
C GLN A 477 -9.56 18.58 30.61
N LEU A 478 -10.15 17.41 30.86
CA LEU A 478 -11.54 17.10 30.56
C LEU A 478 -12.52 18.03 31.32
N ALA A 479 -12.24 18.33 32.59
CA ALA A 479 -13.05 19.25 33.39
C ALA A 479 -12.98 20.68 32.85
N ASN A 480 -11.78 21.19 32.54
CA ASN A 480 -11.61 22.50 31.90
C ASN A 480 -12.38 22.58 30.57
N PHE A 481 -12.25 21.55 29.71
CA PHE A 481 -12.90 21.53 28.40
C PHE A 481 -14.43 21.51 28.50
N HIS A 482 -15.01 20.85 29.51
CA HIS A 482 -16.44 20.93 29.80
C HIS A 482 -16.89 22.33 30.19
N GLN A 483 -16.08 23.05 30.98
CA GLN A 483 -16.36 24.44 31.37
C GLN A 483 -16.30 25.40 30.17
N GLU A 484 -15.25 25.30 29.34
CA GLU A 484 -15.10 26.08 28.10
C GLU A 484 -16.24 25.80 27.11
N HIS A 485 -16.60 24.52 26.91
CA HIS A 485 -17.70 24.11 26.05
C HIS A 485 -19.07 24.61 26.55
N ALA A 486 -19.30 24.64 27.87
CA ALA A 486 -20.52 25.21 28.44
C ALA A 486 -20.64 26.72 28.16
N GLN A 487 -19.55 27.47 28.31
CA GLN A 487 -19.49 28.91 28.02
C GLN A 487 -19.70 29.18 26.51
N LEU A 488 -19.05 28.41 25.64
CA LEU A 488 -19.25 28.50 24.18
C LEU A 488 -20.69 28.21 23.77
N LYS A 489 -21.34 27.21 24.38
CA LYS A 489 -22.75 26.87 24.11
C LYS A 489 -23.70 27.99 24.52
N GLU A 490 -23.45 28.67 25.65
CA GLU A 490 -24.26 29.82 26.08
C GLU A 490 -24.03 31.05 25.18
N ALA A 491 -22.79 31.31 24.77
CA ALA A 491 -22.46 32.38 23.82
C ALA A 491 -23.14 32.15 22.45
N HIS A 492 -23.11 30.92 21.93
CA HIS A 492 -23.80 30.56 20.68
C HIS A 492 -25.32 30.68 20.81
N LYS A 493 -25.91 30.39 21.97
CA LYS A 493 -27.35 30.61 22.21
C LYS A 493 -27.70 32.09 22.09
N LYS A 494 -26.96 32.96 22.79
CA LYS A 494 -27.17 34.42 22.76
C LYS A 494 -27.00 34.99 21.35
N LEU A 495 -25.94 34.60 20.63
CA LEU A 495 -25.70 35.05 19.26
C LEU A 495 -26.81 34.58 18.28
N GLY A 496 -27.35 33.38 18.49
CA GLY A 496 -28.50 32.89 17.71
C GLY A 496 -29.79 33.65 17.98
N GLU A 497 -30.01 34.08 19.23
CA GLU A 497 -31.14 34.93 19.63
C GLU A 497 -31.01 36.36 19.04
N GLU A 498 -29.80 36.93 19.05
CA GLU A 498 -29.51 38.22 18.41
C GLU A 498 -29.71 38.17 16.88
N PHE A 499 -29.26 37.09 16.23
CA PHE A 499 -29.44 36.89 14.79
C PHE A 499 -30.93 36.75 14.42
N HIS A 500 -31.73 36.04 15.22
CA HIS A 500 -33.18 35.95 15.01
C HIS A 500 -33.88 37.31 15.19
N ARG A 501 -33.46 38.11 16.18
CA ARG A 501 -33.97 39.46 16.39
C ARG A 501 -33.69 40.35 15.18
N MET A 502 -32.43 40.43 14.77
CA MET A 502 -31.99 41.25 13.62
C MET A 502 -32.62 40.80 12.29
N LYS A 503 -32.85 39.49 12.10
CA LYS A 503 -33.57 38.97 10.93
C LYS A 503 -35.02 39.44 10.91
N THR A 504 -35.72 39.36 12.04
CA THR A 504 -37.11 39.83 12.17
C THR A 504 -37.22 41.33 11.92
N GLU A 505 -36.32 42.13 12.49
CA GLU A 505 -36.22 43.59 12.27
C GLU A 505 -36.01 43.92 10.77
N TYR A 506 -35.12 43.20 10.09
CA TYR A 506 -34.89 43.35 8.64
C TYR A 506 -36.11 42.96 7.79
N GLU A 507 -36.80 41.87 8.14
CA GLU A 507 -37.99 41.43 7.40
C GLU A 507 -39.16 42.43 7.57
N GLN A 508 -39.37 42.96 8.78
CA GLN A 508 -40.35 44.02 9.04
C GLN A 508 -40.03 45.33 8.31
N LEU A 509 -38.77 45.79 8.34
CA LEU A 509 -38.37 47.03 7.65
C LEU A 509 -38.51 46.90 6.12
N LYS A 510 -38.22 45.71 5.57
CA LYS A 510 -38.42 45.41 4.15
C LYS A 510 -39.90 45.41 3.76
N GLU A 511 -40.77 44.87 4.60
CA GLU A 511 -42.22 44.83 4.38
C GLU A 511 -42.82 46.25 4.43
N HIS A 512 -42.47 47.04 5.45
CA HIS A 512 -42.89 48.43 5.59
C HIS A 512 -42.47 49.31 4.39
N ASN A 513 -41.20 49.25 3.98
CA ASN A 513 -40.73 49.96 2.79
C ASN A 513 -41.45 49.54 1.49
N HIS A 514 -41.96 48.29 1.43
CA HIS A 514 -42.74 47.82 0.28
C HIS A 514 -44.17 48.35 0.31
N GLU A 515 -44.79 48.45 1.50
CA GLU A 515 -46.10 49.08 1.68
C GLU A 515 -46.07 50.58 1.34
N GLU A 516 -45.07 51.34 1.83
CA GLU A 516 -44.93 52.77 1.48
C GLU A 516 -44.79 52.98 -0.03
N LEU A 517 -43.87 52.25 -0.68
CA LEU A 517 -43.63 52.38 -2.12
C LEU A 517 -44.87 51.97 -2.95
N ASN A 518 -45.60 50.93 -2.54
CA ASN A 518 -46.87 50.58 -3.17
C ASN A 518 -47.93 51.67 -2.96
N GLY A 519 -47.96 52.32 -1.79
CA GLY A 519 -48.80 53.48 -1.50
C GLY A 519 -48.53 54.66 -2.43
N GLU A 520 -47.26 55.04 -2.61
CA GLU A 520 -46.86 56.08 -3.58
C GLU A 520 -47.27 55.72 -5.01
N ILE A 521 -47.06 54.47 -5.44
CA ILE A 521 -47.45 53.98 -6.77
C ILE A 521 -48.98 54.06 -6.98
N VAL A 522 -49.78 53.79 -5.94
CA VAL A 522 -51.25 53.93 -6.02
C VAL A 522 -51.67 55.40 -6.09
N GLN A 523 -51.06 56.29 -5.30
CA GLN A 523 -51.34 57.73 -5.37
C GLN A 523 -50.98 58.31 -6.74
N LEU A 524 -49.79 58.01 -7.27
CA LEU A 524 -49.33 58.47 -8.58
C LEU A 524 -50.21 57.96 -9.73
N ARG A 525 -50.82 56.76 -9.61
CA ARG A 525 -51.84 56.28 -10.55
C ARG A 525 -53.11 57.11 -10.47
N GLN A 526 -53.66 57.32 -9.28
CA GLN A 526 -54.88 58.12 -9.09
C GLN A 526 -54.72 59.56 -9.61
N THR A 527 -53.56 60.20 -9.38
CA THR A 527 -53.27 61.53 -9.92
C THR A 527 -53.15 61.53 -11.46
N ASN A 528 -52.52 60.51 -12.06
CA ASN A 528 -52.48 60.36 -13.52
C ASN A 528 -53.88 60.15 -14.12
N ASP A 529 -54.73 59.33 -13.49
CA ASP A 529 -56.10 59.07 -13.95
C ASP A 529 -56.96 60.35 -13.88
N GLN A 530 -56.78 61.17 -12.84
CA GLN A 530 -57.42 62.49 -12.71
C GLN A 530 -56.94 63.46 -13.81
N ILE A 531 -55.63 63.59 -14.01
CA ILE A 531 -55.05 64.44 -15.07
C ILE A 531 -55.55 63.99 -16.46
N PHE A 532 -55.65 62.68 -16.70
CA PHE A 532 -56.17 62.14 -17.95
C PHE A 532 -57.66 62.46 -18.16
N PHE A 533 -58.46 62.43 -17.09
CA PHE A 533 -59.87 62.85 -17.15
C PHE A 533 -60.04 64.35 -17.43
N GLU A 534 -59.27 65.21 -16.75
CA GLU A 534 -59.27 66.66 -17.02
C GLU A 534 -58.80 66.97 -18.45
N MET A 535 -57.73 66.33 -18.92
CA MET A 535 -57.20 66.54 -20.28
C MET A 535 -58.22 66.15 -21.36
N ASN A 536 -58.97 65.05 -21.18
CA ASN A 536 -60.03 64.66 -22.10
C ASN A 536 -61.23 65.63 -22.04
N THR A 537 -61.58 66.12 -20.85
CA THR A 537 -62.63 67.13 -20.66
C THR A 537 -62.27 68.45 -21.37
N LEU A 538 -61.05 68.93 -21.18
CA LEU A 538 -60.51 70.12 -21.85
C LEU A 538 -60.41 69.94 -23.37
N ARG A 539 -60.02 68.76 -23.87
CA ARG A 539 -60.09 68.44 -25.32
C ARG A 539 -61.52 68.57 -25.84
N SER A 540 -62.48 68.01 -25.13
CA SER A 540 -63.89 68.00 -25.55
C SER A 540 -64.50 69.41 -25.56
N GLN A 541 -64.11 70.26 -24.60
CA GLN A 541 -64.43 71.69 -24.61
C GLN A 541 -63.76 72.41 -25.79
N ARG A 542 -62.50 72.11 -26.11
CA ARG A 542 -61.80 72.72 -27.26
C ARG A 542 -62.47 72.35 -28.59
N GLU A 543 -62.87 71.10 -28.77
CA GLU A 543 -63.61 70.62 -29.96
C GLU A 543 -65.01 71.25 -30.08
N LEU A 544 -65.64 71.66 -28.97
CA LEU A 544 -66.88 72.44 -28.97
C LEU A 544 -66.64 73.90 -29.37
N PHE A 545 -65.66 74.57 -28.76
CA PHE A 545 -65.32 75.96 -29.11
C PHE A 545 -64.81 76.09 -30.55
N GLU A 546 -64.07 75.12 -31.07
CA GLU A 546 -63.66 75.09 -32.49
C GLU A 546 -64.88 75.06 -33.42
N LYS A 547 -65.91 74.26 -33.11
CA LYS A 547 -67.18 74.23 -33.86
C LYS A 547 -68.00 75.51 -33.73
N GLU A 548 -68.07 76.11 -32.54
CA GLU A 548 -68.76 77.40 -32.36
C GLU A 548 -68.09 78.52 -33.16
N ILE A 549 -66.75 78.53 -33.22
CA ILE A 549 -65.97 79.46 -34.05
C ILE A 549 -66.23 79.20 -35.54
N GLU A 550 -66.27 77.93 -35.97
CA GLU A 550 -66.59 77.56 -37.36
C GLU A 550 -68.01 78.00 -37.75
N GLU A 551 -69.02 77.77 -36.90
CA GLU A 551 -70.37 78.27 -37.11
C GLU A 551 -70.45 79.80 -37.15
N GLN A 552 -69.74 80.52 -36.29
CA GLN A 552 -69.70 81.99 -36.34
C GLN A 552 -69.05 82.49 -37.63
N ASN A 553 -67.97 81.85 -38.10
CA ASN A 553 -67.32 82.20 -39.36
C ASN A 553 -68.23 81.95 -40.58
N VAL A 554 -68.99 80.86 -40.59
CA VAL A 554 -70.02 80.61 -41.62
C VAL A 554 -71.09 81.70 -41.59
N ARG A 555 -71.66 81.99 -40.42
CA ARG A 555 -72.69 83.03 -40.26
C ARG A 555 -72.17 84.44 -40.63
N LEU A 556 -70.90 84.74 -40.38
CA LEU A 556 -70.26 85.98 -40.82
C LEU A 556 -70.17 86.05 -42.35
N ASN A 557 -69.64 85.01 -43.00
CA ASN A 557 -69.58 84.91 -44.46
C ASN A 557 -70.96 85.01 -45.13
N GLU A 558 -72.00 84.39 -44.56
CA GLU A 558 -73.38 84.53 -45.04
C GLU A 558 -73.88 85.99 -44.94
N ASN A 559 -73.61 86.67 -43.82
CA ASN A 559 -73.98 88.07 -43.63
C ASN A 559 -73.21 89.01 -44.58
N GLU A 560 -71.93 88.75 -44.86
CA GLU A 560 -71.16 89.53 -45.84
C GLU A 560 -71.66 89.30 -47.28
N ASN A 561 -71.95 88.05 -47.66
CA ASN A 561 -72.58 87.73 -48.94
C ASN A 561 -73.94 88.42 -49.10
N GLN A 562 -74.79 88.41 -48.06
CA GLN A 562 -76.07 89.14 -48.07
C GLN A 562 -75.88 90.66 -48.19
N ARG A 563 -74.82 91.24 -47.60
CA ARG A 563 -74.46 92.66 -47.76
C ARG A 563 -74.00 92.98 -49.18
N GLN A 564 -73.19 92.12 -49.81
CA GLN A 564 -72.77 92.28 -51.21
C GLN A 564 -73.95 92.15 -52.18
N VAL A 565 -74.85 91.18 -51.98
CA VAL A 565 -76.07 91.04 -52.81
C VAL A 565 -76.96 92.28 -52.68
N LYS A 566 -77.13 92.82 -51.46
CA LYS A 566 -77.88 94.08 -51.24
C LYS A 566 -77.20 95.31 -51.87
N SER A 567 -75.87 95.39 -51.88
CA SER A 567 -75.19 96.52 -52.56
C SER A 567 -75.33 96.43 -54.08
N MET A 568 -75.21 95.24 -54.68
CA MET A 568 -75.46 95.03 -56.12
C MET A 568 -76.90 95.36 -56.53
N LEU A 569 -77.89 95.01 -55.71
CA LEU A 569 -79.30 95.37 -55.94
C LEU A 569 -79.52 96.89 -55.90
N ASN A 570 -78.91 97.60 -54.96
CA ASN A 570 -79.01 99.07 -54.89
C ASN A 570 -78.40 99.77 -56.12
N ILE A 571 -77.38 99.20 -56.76
CA ILE A 571 -76.74 99.80 -57.95
C ILE A 571 -77.66 99.76 -59.18
N HIS A 572 -78.62 98.84 -59.25
CA HIS A 572 -79.63 98.80 -60.33
C HIS A 572 -80.89 99.65 -60.04
N GLY A 573 -80.97 100.32 -58.88
CA GLY A 573 -82.19 100.98 -58.42
C GLY A 573 -82.34 102.47 -58.75
N THR A 574 -81.32 103.14 -59.31
CA THR A 574 -81.27 104.62 -59.39
C THR A 574 -80.78 105.16 -60.75
N HIS A 575 -81.22 104.57 -61.85
CA HIS A 575 -80.96 105.08 -63.20
C HIS A 575 -82.17 104.97 -64.15
N ASP A 576 -83.33 105.44 -63.69
CA ASP A 576 -84.43 106.01 -64.51
C ASP A 576 -85.52 106.57 -63.56
N HIS A 577 -86.36 107.55 -63.91
CA HIS A 577 -86.56 108.25 -65.19
C HIS A 577 -86.64 109.77 -64.96
N SER A 578 -86.53 110.56 -66.04
CA SER A 578 -86.94 111.97 -66.06
C SER A 578 -88.00 112.21 -67.15
N HIS A 579 -88.83 113.24 -66.93
CA HIS A 579 -89.84 113.80 -67.84
C HIS A 579 -91.15 113.01 -68.14
N ILE A 580 -92.24 113.79 -68.08
CA ILE A 580 -93.64 113.56 -68.52
C ILE A 580 -94.44 112.57 -67.67
#